data_AF-T0UZA6-F1
#
_entry.id   AF-T0UZA6-F1
#
_cell.length_a   1.000
_cell.length_b   1.000
_cell.length_c   1.000
_cell.angle_alpha   90.00
_cell.angle_beta   90.00
_cell.angle_gamma   90.00
#
_symmetry.space_group_name_H-M   'P 1'
#
loop_
_entity.id
_entity.type
_entity.pdbx_description
1 polymer ?
#
loop_
_entity_poly.entity_id
_entity_poly.type
_entity_poly.pdbx_seq_one_letter_code
_entity_poly.pdbx_strand_id
1 'polypeptide(L)'
;MYYTKEKKFKVYYILPYSAAIFSSLMFYLSSHFSFSSPFFVKLNDFFSMRLFLGKNALDTYKLHLFGTNNVKFIGYGGTTESVLSYNYVDSSYIQMLFYYGIVPVVLLVLVYVLSSRRFYKEGKMLFLSLLSLITINCMIEAFWIRPGYNIFMFTLFASLISIKEINDEENKIEIL
;
A
#
# COMPACT_ATOMS: atom_id res chain seq x y z
N MET A 1 15.88 -4.47 -25.89
CA MET A 1 14.56 -4.63 -25.24
C MET A 1 14.45 -6.09 -24.80
N TYR A 2 14.66 -6.39 -23.51
CA TYR A 2 14.64 -7.77 -23.00
C TYR A 2 13.21 -8.30 -22.98
N TYR A 3 12.79 -8.91 -24.08
CA TYR A 3 11.54 -9.66 -24.18
C TYR A 3 11.82 -11.11 -23.79
N THR A 4 11.94 -11.38 -22.49
CA THR A 4 11.75 -12.75 -22.02
C THR A 4 10.24 -12.97 -22.01
N LYS A 5 9.76 -14.00 -22.73
CA LYS A 5 8.42 -14.57 -22.53
C LYS A 5 8.22 -14.72 -21.03
N GLU A 6 7.48 -13.83 -20.39
CA GLU A 6 7.37 -13.81 -18.94
C GLU A 6 6.73 -15.13 -18.50
N LYS A 7 7.57 -16.02 -17.96
CA LYS A 7 7.11 -17.25 -17.34
C LYS A 7 6.17 -16.81 -16.23
N LYS A 8 4.88 -17.17 -16.33
CA LYS A 8 3.90 -16.90 -15.28
C LYS A 8 4.27 -17.73 -14.05
N PHE A 9 5.19 -17.22 -13.24
CA PHE A 9 5.51 -17.79 -11.94
C PHE A 9 4.25 -17.82 -11.08
N LYS A 10 4.10 -18.88 -10.27
CA LYS A 10 2.93 -19.05 -9.39
C LYS A 10 2.73 -17.86 -8.44
N VAL A 11 3.81 -17.13 -8.11
CA VAL A 11 3.75 -15.91 -7.28
C VAL A 11 2.89 -14.81 -7.91
N TYR A 12 2.79 -14.73 -9.24
CA TYR A 12 2.00 -13.67 -9.87
C TYR A 12 0.49 -13.78 -9.61
N TYR A 13 0.00 -14.95 -9.20
CA TYR A 13 -1.42 -15.12 -8.87
C TYR A 13 -1.83 -14.41 -7.58
N ILE A 14 -0.89 -14.20 -6.64
CA ILE A 14 -1.20 -13.57 -5.35
C ILE A 14 -1.02 -12.04 -5.38
N LEU A 15 -0.15 -11.52 -6.27
CA LEU A 15 0.16 -10.09 -6.35
C LEU A 15 -1.08 -9.18 -6.50
N PRO A 16 -2.15 -9.55 -7.23
CA PRO A 16 -3.35 -8.73 -7.31
C PRO A 16 -4.04 -8.48 -5.98
N TYR A 17 -3.80 -9.33 -4.98
CA TYR A 17 -4.42 -9.25 -3.66
C TYR A 17 -3.47 -8.68 -2.60
N SER A 18 -2.26 -8.28 -2.99
CA SER A 18 -1.22 -7.75 -2.09
C SER A 18 -1.71 -6.62 -1.18
N ALA A 19 -2.42 -5.63 -1.72
CA ALA A 19 -3.01 -4.54 -0.95
C ALA A 19 -3.94 -5.04 0.16
N ALA A 20 -4.81 -6.00 -0.14
CA ALA A 20 -5.73 -6.58 0.84
C ALA A 20 -4.99 -7.41 1.90
N ILE A 21 -4.00 -8.21 1.48
CA ILE A 21 -3.20 -9.05 2.36
C ILE A 21 -2.41 -8.18 3.34
N PHE A 22 -1.63 -7.22 2.85
CA PHE A 22 -0.77 -6.40 3.69
C PHE A 22 -1.54 -5.40 4.54
N SER A 23 -2.66 -4.84 4.03
CA SER A 23 -3.55 -4.01 4.86
C SER A 23 -4.14 -4.80 6.02
N SER A 24 -4.66 -6.00 5.76
CA SER A 24 -5.27 -6.83 6.78
C SER A 24 -4.23 -7.31 7.79
N LEU A 25 -3.04 -7.69 7.31
CA LEU A 25 -1.90 -8.09 8.14
C LEU A 25 -1.50 -6.95 9.08
N MET A 26 -1.24 -5.75 8.55
CA MET A 26 -0.78 -4.62 9.38
C MET A 26 -1.83 -4.20 10.39
N PHE A 27 -3.11 -4.17 10.00
CA PHE A 27 -4.20 -3.90 10.92
C PHE A 27 -4.25 -4.93 12.06
N TYR A 28 -4.24 -6.23 11.73
CA TYR A 28 -4.27 -7.30 12.70
C TYR A 28 -3.07 -7.28 13.65
N LEU A 29 -1.86 -7.14 13.12
CA LEU A 29 -0.63 -7.12 13.92
C LEU A 29 -0.59 -5.91 14.85
N SER A 30 -1.01 -4.74 14.38
CA SER A 30 -1.06 -3.53 15.20
C SER A 30 -2.16 -3.62 16.26
N SER A 31 -3.35 -4.12 15.94
CA SER A 31 -4.47 -4.17 16.90
C SER A 31 -4.24 -5.16 18.05
N HIS A 32 -3.52 -6.26 17.78
CA HIS A 32 -3.22 -7.32 18.75
C HIS A 32 -1.83 -7.20 19.38
N PHE A 33 -1.07 -6.16 19.04
CA PHE A 33 0.26 -5.95 19.61
C PHE A 33 0.18 -5.87 21.14
N SER A 34 1.08 -6.59 21.81
CA SER A 34 1.25 -6.56 23.26
C SER A 34 2.70 -6.83 23.63
N PHE A 35 3.25 -6.01 24.53
CA PHE A 35 4.59 -6.21 25.08
C PHE A 35 4.72 -7.49 25.91
N SER A 36 3.61 -8.08 26.36
CA SER A 36 3.63 -9.34 27.11
C SER A 36 3.97 -10.56 26.24
N SER A 37 3.90 -10.44 24.91
CA SER A 37 4.17 -11.54 23.98
C SER A 37 5.54 -11.38 23.32
N PRO A 38 6.52 -12.28 23.58
CA PRO A 38 7.84 -12.22 22.94
C PRO A 38 7.78 -12.26 21.40
N PHE A 39 6.75 -12.90 20.85
CA PHE A 39 6.51 -12.92 19.40
C PHE A 39 6.19 -11.51 18.86
N PHE A 40 5.29 -10.77 19.52
CA PHE A 40 4.95 -9.41 19.11
C PHE A 40 6.09 -8.43 19.32
N VAL A 41 6.90 -8.60 20.37
CA VAL A 41 8.10 -7.79 20.59
C VAL A 41 9.07 -7.95 19.41
N LYS A 42 9.39 -9.19 19.01
CA LYS A 42 10.25 -9.45 17.84
C LYS A 42 9.69 -8.89 16.54
N LEU A 43 8.38 -9.03 16.31
CA LEU A 43 7.75 -8.44 15.13
C LEU A 43 7.81 -6.91 15.16
N ASN A 44 7.62 -6.31 16.33
CA ASN A 44 7.69 -4.87 16.48
C ASN A 44 9.10 -4.35 16.23
N ASP A 45 10.15 -5.07 16.66
CA ASP A 45 11.54 -4.75 16.32
C ASP A 45 11.79 -4.85 14.82
N PHE A 46 11.27 -5.91 14.17
CA PHE A 46 11.33 -6.07 12.71
C PHE A 46 10.66 -4.90 11.96
N PHE A 47 9.53 -4.41 12.47
CA PHE A 47 8.81 -3.25 11.94
C PHE A 47 9.32 -1.91 12.48
N SER A 48 10.44 -1.90 13.21
CA SER A 48 11.03 -0.70 13.84
C SER A 48 10.00 0.12 14.62
N MET A 49 9.37 -0.51 15.61
CA MET A 49 8.38 0.08 16.52
C MET A 49 7.01 0.45 15.93
N ARG A 50 6.77 0.22 14.63
CA ARG A 50 5.51 0.63 13.97
C ARG A 50 4.27 -0.09 14.50
N LEU A 51 4.39 -1.34 14.96
CA LEU A 51 3.24 -2.07 15.52
C LEU A 51 2.82 -1.46 16.84
N PHE A 52 3.78 -1.13 17.71
CA PHE A 52 3.52 -0.41 18.95
C PHE A 52 2.88 0.95 18.69
N LEU A 53 3.43 1.74 17.76
CA LEU A 53 2.89 3.06 17.42
C LEU A 53 1.47 2.96 16.85
N GLY A 54 1.21 1.96 15.99
CA GLY A 54 -0.13 1.68 15.48
C GLY A 54 -1.11 1.27 16.57
N LYS A 55 -0.70 0.40 17.50
CA LYS A 55 -1.51 0.00 18.67
C LYS A 55 -1.84 1.19 19.55
N ASN A 56 -0.84 2.02 19.88
CA ASN A 56 -1.03 3.22 20.68
C ASN A 56 -2.04 4.17 20.03
N ALA A 57 -1.99 4.35 18.70
CA ALA A 57 -2.98 5.14 17.97
C ALA A 57 -4.39 4.54 18.03
N LEU A 58 -4.53 3.22 17.88
CA LEU A 58 -5.81 2.51 17.96
C LEU A 58 -6.44 2.58 19.37
N ASP A 59 -5.61 2.59 20.41
CA ASP A 59 -6.08 2.70 21.80
C ASP A 59 -6.38 4.16 22.19
N THR A 60 -5.68 5.13 21.59
CA THR A 60 -5.85 6.57 21.89
C THR A 60 -7.00 7.20 21.12
N TYR A 61 -7.15 6.86 19.83
CA TYR A 61 -8.10 7.50 18.93
C TYR A 61 -9.19 6.54 18.50
N LYS A 62 -10.43 7.01 18.53
CA LYS A 62 -11.56 6.26 17.98
C LYS A 62 -11.49 6.20 16.46
N LEU A 63 -11.72 5.02 15.89
CA LEU A 63 -11.90 4.88 14.44
C LEU A 63 -13.26 5.43 14.00
N HIS A 64 -13.24 6.24 12.96
CA HIS A 64 -14.43 6.79 12.32
C HIS A 64 -14.60 6.20 10.92
N LEU A 65 -15.84 6.13 10.44
CA LEU A 65 -16.13 5.71 9.06
C LEU A 65 -15.46 6.64 8.03
N PHE A 66 -15.41 7.95 8.33
CA PHE A 66 -14.92 9.01 7.44
C PHE A 66 -13.85 9.91 8.08
N GLY A 67 -12.99 9.33 8.92
CA GLY A 67 -11.84 10.04 9.50
C GLY A 67 -12.25 11.14 10.48
N THR A 68 -11.25 11.86 10.98
CA THR A 68 -11.47 13.03 11.86
C THR A 68 -10.25 13.97 11.83
N ASN A 69 -10.50 15.26 12.03
CA ASN A 69 -9.44 16.27 12.09
C ASN A 69 -8.78 16.38 13.48
N ASN A 70 -9.28 15.62 14.46
CA ASN A 70 -8.80 15.70 15.86
C ASN A 70 -7.58 14.81 16.13
N VAL A 71 -7.15 14.00 15.15
CA VAL A 71 -5.98 13.12 15.27
C VAL A 71 -4.72 13.92 15.00
N LYS A 72 -3.77 13.87 15.94
CA LYS A 72 -2.45 14.51 15.80
C LYS A 72 -1.35 13.46 15.93
N PHE A 73 -0.65 13.23 14.83
CA PHE A 73 0.57 12.43 14.79
C PHE A 73 1.78 13.36 14.81
N ILE A 74 2.57 13.24 15.87
CA ILE A 74 3.76 14.03 16.19
C ILE A 74 4.97 13.17 15.83
N GLY A 75 5.70 13.62 14.80
CA GLY A 75 6.96 13.02 14.37
C GLY A 75 8.13 13.99 14.53
N TYR A 76 9.30 13.60 14.04
CA TYR A 76 10.53 14.40 14.14
C TYR A 76 10.53 15.68 13.28
N GLY A 77 9.62 15.84 12.32
CA GLY A 77 9.51 17.07 11.54
C GLY A 77 10.77 17.48 10.76
N GLY A 78 11.70 16.55 10.51
CA GLY A 78 12.98 16.82 9.84
C GLY A 78 14.12 17.24 10.77
N THR A 79 13.92 17.26 12.09
CA THR A 79 14.97 17.53 13.08
C THR A 79 15.54 16.22 13.64
N THR A 80 16.80 16.23 14.08
CA THR A 80 17.42 15.10 14.79
C THR A 80 17.19 15.16 16.30
N GLU A 81 16.53 16.20 16.80
CA GLU A 81 16.20 16.35 18.21
C GLU A 81 15.06 15.40 18.62
N SER A 82 15.14 14.86 19.83
CA SER A 82 14.13 13.98 20.37
C SER A 82 12.85 14.76 20.68
N VAL A 83 11.71 14.27 20.19
CA VAL A 83 10.40 14.86 20.50
C VAL A 83 9.81 14.12 21.69
N LEU A 84 9.52 14.86 22.77
CA LEU A 84 9.05 14.31 24.05
C LEU A 84 7.75 13.48 23.95
N SER A 85 6.99 13.64 22.86
CA SER A 85 5.70 12.99 22.65
C SER A 85 5.57 12.38 21.24
N TYR A 86 6.64 11.71 20.76
CA TYR A 86 6.59 11.01 19.48
C TYR A 86 5.49 9.94 19.46
N ASN A 87 4.56 10.05 18.53
CA ASN A 87 3.49 9.06 18.32
C ASN A 87 3.17 8.87 16.82
N TYR A 88 4.11 9.24 15.95
CA TYR A 88 3.88 9.19 14.52
C TYR A 88 3.73 7.75 14.02
N VAL A 89 2.69 7.50 13.22
CA VAL A 89 2.39 6.17 12.69
C VAL A 89 2.91 6.06 11.26
N ASP A 90 4.05 5.39 11.10
CA ASP A 90 4.72 5.13 9.82
C ASP A 90 4.17 3.87 9.13
N SER A 91 2.85 3.77 9.00
CA SER A 91 2.17 2.76 8.19
C SER A 91 0.98 3.39 7.53
N SER A 92 0.96 3.43 6.19
CA SER A 92 -0.15 4.02 5.43
C SER A 92 -1.47 3.35 5.80
N TYR A 93 -1.46 2.02 5.94
CA TYR A 93 -2.66 1.26 6.30
C TYR A 93 -3.29 1.71 7.61
N ILE A 94 -2.47 1.97 8.64
CA ILE A 94 -2.96 2.38 9.95
C ILE A 94 -3.24 3.88 9.98
N GLN A 95 -2.31 4.71 9.51
CA GLN A 95 -2.42 6.16 9.56
C GLN A 95 -3.66 6.66 8.79
N MET A 96 -3.92 6.10 7.61
CA MET A 96 -5.05 6.50 6.77
C MET A 96 -6.41 6.19 7.40
N LEU A 97 -6.52 5.17 8.26
CA LEU A 97 -7.77 4.87 8.97
C LEU A 97 -8.18 6.02 9.89
N PHE A 98 -7.22 6.77 10.43
CA PHE A 98 -7.49 7.91 11.30
C PHE A 98 -7.75 9.19 10.51
N TYR A 99 -6.94 9.47 9.47
CA TYR A 99 -7.11 10.69 8.67
C TYR A 99 -8.33 10.64 7.73
N TYR A 100 -8.55 9.52 7.05
CA TYR A 100 -9.59 9.39 6.03
C TYR A 100 -10.77 8.53 6.48
N GLY A 101 -10.54 7.59 7.39
CA GLY A 101 -11.58 6.68 7.89
C GLY A 101 -11.56 5.30 7.26
N ILE A 102 -12.38 4.42 7.83
CA ILE A 102 -12.51 3.03 7.40
C ILE A 102 -13.00 2.95 5.95
N VAL A 103 -14.03 3.73 5.59
CA VAL A 103 -14.68 3.62 4.28
C VAL A 103 -13.71 3.98 3.14
N PRO A 104 -13.00 5.14 3.16
CA PRO A 104 -12.06 5.45 2.09
C PRO A 104 -10.89 4.47 1.99
N VAL A 105 -10.37 3.96 3.11
CA VAL A 105 -9.28 2.97 3.09
C VAL A 105 -9.71 1.65 2.47
N VAL A 106 -10.89 1.14 2.84
CA VAL A 106 -11.44 -0.09 2.25
C VAL A 106 -11.69 0.10 0.75
N LEU A 107 -12.26 1.24 0.34
CA LEU A 107 -12.44 1.55 -1.08
C LEU A 107 -11.12 1.61 -1.85
N LEU A 108 -10.08 2.23 -1.28
CA LEU A 108 -8.76 2.28 -1.90
C LEU A 108 -8.16 0.88 -2.09
N VAL A 109 -8.26 0.02 -1.08
CA VAL A 109 -7.81 -1.39 -1.17
C VAL A 109 -8.58 -2.11 -2.28
N LEU A 110 -9.90 -1.92 -2.37
CA LEU A 110 -10.71 -2.52 -3.43
C LEU A 110 -10.28 -2.05 -4.82
N VAL A 111 -10.08 -0.74 -5.01
CA VAL A 111 -9.58 -0.18 -6.28
C VAL A 111 -8.22 -0.78 -6.64
N TYR A 112 -7.30 -0.88 -5.68
CA TYR A 112 -5.99 -1.51 -5.90
C TYR A 112 -6.12 -2.97 -6.35
N VAL A 113 -7.00 -3.75 -5.71
CA VAL A 113 -7.22 -5.16 -6.07
C VAL A 113 -7.84 -5.27 -7.47
N LEU A 114 -8.87 -4.48 -7.77
CA LEU A 114 -9.54 -4.53 -9.07
C LEU A 114 -8.58 -4.12 -10.21
N SER A 115 -7.85 -3.02 -10.06
CA SER A 115 -6.88 -2.56 -11.06
C SER A 115 -5.72 -3.56 -11.22
N SER A 116 -5.22 -4.14 -10.13
CA SER A 116 -4.17 -5.15 -10.19
C SER A 116 -4.65 -6.46 -10.84
N ARG A 117 -5.90 -6.87 -10.59
CA ARG A 117 -6.51 -8.03 -11.29
C ARG A 117 -6.67 -7.76 -12.78
N ARG A 118 -7.02 -6.53 -13.18
CA ARG A 118 -7.05 -6.12 -14.58
C ARG A 118 -5.65 -6.25 -15.21
N PHE A 119 -4.62 -5.68 -14.59
CA PHE A 119 -3.24 -5.76 -15.09
C PHE A 119 -2.70 -7.19 -15.17
N TYR A 120 -3.08 -8.04 -14.22
CA TYR A 120 -2.76 -9.47 -14.27
C TYR A 120 -3.37 -10.16 -15.50
N LYS A 121 -4.65 -9.89 -15.80
CA LYS A 121 -5.35 -10.45 -16.98
C LYS A 121 -4.75 -9.95 -18.28
N GLU A 122 -4.35 -8.68 -18.33
CA GLU A 122 -3.67 -8.05 -19.47
C GLU A 122 -2.21 -8.49 -19.63
N GLY A 123 -1.67 -9.30 -18.72
CA GLY A 123 -0.30 -9.79 -18.80
C GLY A 123 0.77 -8.74 -18.43
N LYS A 124 0.38 -7.61 -17.82
CA LYS A 124 1.27 -6.51 -17.42
C LYS A 124 1.97 -6.81 -16.09
N MET A 125 2.81 -7.85 -16.09
CA MET A 125 3.43 -8.41 -14.88
C MET A 125 4.42 -7.46 -14.20
N LEU A 126 5.13 -6.63 -14.95
CA LEU A 126 6.01 -5.59 -14.39
C LEU A 126 5.23 -4.56 -13.57
N PHE A 127 4.13 -4.03 -14.13
CA PHE A 127 3.25 -3.10 -13.40
C PHE A 127 2.59 -3.75 -12.19
N LEU A 128 2.16 -5.01 -12.32
CA LEU A 128 1.61 -5.75 -11.19
C LEU A 128 2.63 -5.93 -10.05
N SER A 129 3.88 -6.25 -10.41
CA SER A 129 4.98 -6.37 -9.44
C SER A 129 5.27 -5.04 -8.75
N LEU A 130 5.31 -3.96 -9.51
CA LEU A 130 5.50 -2.61 -8.99
C LEU A 130 4.39 -2.20 -8.01
N LEU A 131 3.13 -2.41 -8.39
CA LEU A 131 1.99 -2.13 -7.50
C LEU A 131 2.06 -2.96 -6.22
N SER A 132 2.44 -4.24 -6.31
CA SER A 132 2.65 -5.08 -5.13
C SER A 132 3.80 -4.57 -4.25
N LEU A 133 4.92 -4.11 -4.83
CA LEU A 133 6.03 -3.54 -4.05
C LEU A 133 5.61 -2.27 -3.32
N ILE A 134 4.78 -1.43 -3.95
CA ILE A 134 4.21 -0.24 -3.30
C ILE A 134 3.36 -0.65 -2.09
N THR A 135 2.54 -1.69 -2.22
CA THR A 135 1.71 -2.17 -1.08
C THR A 135 2.55 -2.71 0.08
N ILE A 136 3.73 -3.26 -0.19
CA ILE A 136 4.70 -3.65 0.84
C ILE A 136 5.31 -2.40 1.49
N ASN A 137 5.70 -1.42 0.67
CA ASN A 137 6.22 -0.14 1.18
C ASN A 137 5.23 0.56 2.12
N CYS A 138 3.92 0.46 1.84
CA CYS A 138 2.85 1.02 2.67
C CYS A 138 2.80 0.43 4.10
N MET A 139 3.46 -0.70 4.36
CA MET A 139 3.59 -1.25 5.71
C MET A 139 4.52 -0.41 6.59
N ILE A 140 5.50 0.27 5.98
CA ILE A 140 6.57 0.99 6.67
C ILE A 140 6.60 2.49 6.38
N GLU A 141 5.78 2.97 5.46
CA GLU A 141 5.68 4.37 5.06
C GLU A 141 4.24 4.85 5.04
N ALA A 142 4.03 6.14 5.29
CA ALA A 142 2.69 6.74 5.46
C ALA A 142 2.13 7.44 4.20
N PHE A 143 2.80 7.28 3.05
CA PHE A 143 2.61 8.10 1.85
C PHE A 143 1.90 7.40 0.68
N TRP A 144 1.00 6.44 0.94
CA TRP A 144 0.38 5.65 -0.13
C TRP A 144 -0.29 6.49 -1.23
N ILE A 145 -1.06 7.51 -0.88
CA ILE A 145 -1.80 8.33 -1.85
C ILE A 145 -1.20 9.72 -2.09
N ARG A 146 0.02 9.99 -1.61
CA ARG A 146 0.67 11.29 -1.87
C ARG A 146 1.38 11.21 -3.21
N PRO A 147 0.98 12.01 -4.23
CA PRO A 147 1.59 11.93 -5.56
C PRO A 147 3.10 12.18 -5.56
N GLY A 148 3.59 13.04 -4.65
CA GLY A 148 5.03 13.31 -4.50
C GLY A 148 5.88 12.12 -4.04
N TYR A 149 5.26 11.08 -3.46
CA TYR A 149 5.94 9.87 -2.99
C TYR A 149 5.53 8.62 -3.77
N ASN A 150 4.28 8.54 -4.22
CA ASN A 150 3.76 7.42 -5.00
C ASN A 150 3.04 7.93 -6.26
N ILE A 151 3.82 8.27 -7.28
CA ILE A 151 3.28 8.68 -8.59
C ILE A 151 2.45 7.58 -9.27
N PHE A 152 2.74 6.32 -8.95
CA PHE A 152 2.07 5.17 -9.57
C PHE A 152 0.61 5.00 -9.13
N MET A 153 0.12 5.77 -8.14
CA MET A 153 -1.31 5.79 -7.80
C MET A 153 -2.20 6.13 -9.01
N PHE A 154 -1.71 6.94 -9.95
CA PHE A 154 -2.47 7.30 -11.16
C PHE A 154 -2.63 6.12 -12.13
N THR A 155 -1.73 5.14 -12.07
CA THR A 155 -1.82 3.94 -12.91
C THR A 155 -3.06 3.10 -12.60
N LEU A 156 -3.65 3.25 -11.40
CA LEU A 156 -4.88 2.56 -11.02
C LEU A 156 -6.05 2.89 -11.95
N PHE A 157 -6.04 4.09 -12.53
CA PHE A 157 -7.08 4.61 -13.41
C PHE A 157 -6.64 4.70 -14.88
N ALA A 158 -5.34 4.55 -15.16
CA ALA A 158 -4.82 4.66 -16.51
C ALA A 158 -5.22 3.46 -17.38
N SER A 159 -5.49 3.71 -18.66
CA SER A 159 -5.42 2.68 -19.70
C SER A 159 -3.98 2.64 -20.21
N LEU A 160 -3.25 1.56 -19.89
CA LEU A 160 -1.88 1.40 -20.34
C LEU A 160 -1.92 0.70 -21.70
N ILE A 161 -1.63 1.38 -22.79
CA ILE A 161 -1.53 0.75 -24.11
C ILE A 161 -0.08 0.31 -24.31
N SER A 162 0.16 -0.91 -24.78
CA SER A 162 1.51 -1.36 -25.11
C SER A 162 1.91 -0.88 -26.51
N ILE A 163 3.19 -0.58 -26.73
CA ILE A 163 3.73 -0.22 -28.05
C ILE A 163 3.43 -1.32 -29.08
N LYS A 164 3.37 -2.58 -28.65
CA LYS A 164 3.00 -3.69 -29.53
C LYS A 164 1.53 -3.61 -29.97
N GLU A 165 0.61 -3.29 -29.07
CA GLU A 165 -0.81 -3.10 -29.44
C GLU A 165 -0.97 -1.95 -30.44
N ILE A 166 -0.19 -0.87 -30.29
CA ILE A 166 -0.16 0.25 -31.25
C ILE A 166 0.35 -0.25 -32.61
N ASN A 167 1.50 -0.94 -32.64
CA ASN A 167 2.07 -1.45 -33.89
C ASN A 167 1.19 -2.52 -34.56
N ASP A 168 0.48 -3.35 -33.79
CA ASP A 168 -0.45 -4.36 -34.31
C ASP A 168 -1.74 -3.70 -34.86
N GLU A 169 -2.16 -2.55 -34.32
CA GLU A 169 -3.25 -1.73 -34.87
C GLU A 169 -2.83 -0.98 -36.15
N GLU A 170 -1.64 -0.38 -36.17
CA GLU A 170 -1.10 0.28 -37.38
C GLU A 170 -0.95 -0.70 -38.55
N ASN A 171 -0.39 -1.89 -38.31
CA ASN A 171 -0.27 -2.94 -39.33
C ASN A 171 -1.64 -3.40 -39.86
N LYS A 172 -2.71 -3.39 -39.05
CA LYS A 172 -4.07 -3.72 -39.53
C LYS A 172 -4.64 -2.64 -40.45
N ILE A 173 -4.28 -1.38 -40.22
CA ILE A 173 -4.73 -0.25 -41.04
C ILE A 173 -3.99 -0.23 -42.38
N GLU A 174 -2.69 -0.55 -42.42
CA GLU A 174 -1.92 -0.60 -43.67
C GLU A 174 -2.34 -1.74 -44.64
N ILE A 175 -3.03 -2.76 -44.15
CA ILE A 175 -3.48 -3.91 -44.95
C ILE A 175 -4.88 -3.66 -45.57
N LEU A 176 -5.56 -2.58 -45.19
CA LEU A 176 -6.88 -2.16 -45.70
C LEU A 176 -6.74 -1.06 -46.77
#